data_AF-A0A6L4WQZ1-F1
#
_entry.id   AF-A0A6L4WQZ1-F1
#
_cell.length_a   1.000
_cell.length_b   1.000
_cell.length_c   1.000
_cell.angle_alpha   90.00
_cell.angle_beta   90.00
_cell.angle_gamma   90.00
#
_symmetry.space_group_name_H-M   'P 1'
#
loop_
_entity.id
_entity.type
_entity.pdbx_description
1 polymer ?
#
loop_
_entity_poly.entity_id
_entity_poly.type
_entity_poly.pdbx_seq_one_letter_code
_entity_poly.pdbx_strand_id
1 'polypeptide(L)'
;MNLNAAYPELLFNGNCITCHKTDNLNKSAPTVQEIQKEYKNAFADKKEFVDYMTHWVLSPKKETSLMQDKIEKYGLMPDLAYDESTLKEIAEYIYENKFSE
;
A
#
# COMPACT_ATOMS: atom_id res chain seq x y z
N MET A 1 -3.50 -5.56 26.29
CA MET A 1 -3.01 -5.43 24.90
C MET A 1 -4.21 -5.49 23.98
N ASN A 2 -4.45 -4.45 23.18
CA ASN A 2 -5.56 -4.44 22.21
C ASN A 2 -5.18 -5.35 21.04
N LEU A 3 -5.75 -6.56 21.00
CA LEU A 3 -5.51 -7.54 19.94
C LEU A 3 -5.87 -7.02 18.54
N ASN A 4 -6.76 -6.02 18.44
CA ASN A 4 -7.25 -5.50 17.16
C ASN A 4 -6.27 -4.58 16.43
N ALA A 5 -5.38 -3.87 17.12
CA ALA A 5 -4.39 -3.02 16.44
C ALA A 5 -3.26 -3.83 15.80
N ALA A 6 -2.99 -5.02 16.32
CA ALA A 6 -1.90 -5.88 15.87
C ALA A 6 -2.23 -6.69 14.61
N TYR A 7 -3.51 -6.89 14.29
CA TYR A 7 -3.91 -7.74 13.17
C TYR A 7 -3.68 -7.09 11.79
N PRO A 8 -4.09 -5.82 11.55
CA PRO A 8 -3.81 -5.16 10.27
C PRO A 8 -2.31 -4.94 10.03
N GLU A 9 -1.55 -4.65 11.09
CA GLU A 9 -0.09 -4.58 11.04
C GLU A 9 0.52 -5.92 10.63
N LEU A 10 0.04 -7.04 11.19
CA LEU A 10 0.50 -8.37 10.81
C LEU A 10 0.18 -8.70 9.35
N LEU A 11 -1.00 -8.31 8.85
CA LEU A 11 -1.36 -8.47 7.45
C LEU A 11 -0.42 -7.68 6.54
N PHE A 12 -0.14 -6.42 6.85
CA PHE A 12 0.82 -5.61 6.09
C PHE A 12 2.24 -6.21 6.13
N ASN A 13 2.72 -6.59 7.32
CA ASN A 13 4.05 -7.16 7.49
C ASN A 13 4.20 -8.55 6.85
N GLY A 14 3.14 -9.35 6.81
CA GLY A 14 3.16 -10.66 6.16
C GLY A 14 3.13 -10.59 4.63
N ASN A 15 2.55 -9.53 4.07
CA ASN A 15 2.23 -9.49 2.64
C ASN A 15 3.00 -8.42 1.85
N CYS A 16 3.36 -7.28 2.46
CA CYS A 16 3.79 -6.09 1.70
C CYS A 16 5.29 -5.76 1.86
N ILE A 17 5.87 -5.97 3.05
CA ILE A 17 7.22 -5.46 3.40
C ILE A 17 8.36 -6.13 2.66
N THR A 18 8.11 -7.28 2.03
CA THR A 18 9.10 -7.97 1.19
C THR A 18 9.57 -7.05 0.08
N CYS A 19 8.64 -6.32 -0.54
CA CYS A 19 8.90 -5.36 -1.62
C CYS A 19 8.85 -3.90 -1.13
N HIS A 20 7.82 -3.55 -0.35
CA HIS A 20 7.56 -2.19 0.12
C HIS A 20 8.20 -1.94 1.48
N LYS A 21 9.49 -1.57 1.46
CA LYS A 21 10.25 -1.32 2.68
C LYS A 21 9.73 -0.12 3.46
N THR A 22 9.87 -0.21 4.78
CA THR A 22 9.57 0.86 5.74
C THR A 22 10.83 1.61 6.19
N ASP A 23 12.03 1.22 5.73
CA ASP A 23 13.32 1.71 6.25
C ASP A 23 14.16 2.46 5.19
N ASN A 24 13.53 3.10 4.19
CA ASN A 24 14.18 3.79 3.06
C ASN A 24 15.18 2.96 2.23
N LEU A 25 15.35 1.67 2.53
CA LEU A 25 16.25 0.77 1.80
C LEU A 25 15.50 0.01 0.68
N ASN A 26 14.59 0.70 -0.01
CA ASN A 26 13.75 0.09 -1.04
C ASN A 26 14.53 -0.20 -2.32
N LYS A 27 14.46 -1.46 -2.77
CA LYS A 27 15.14 -1.93 -4.00
C LYS A 27 14.17 -2.33 -5.10
N SER A 28 13.04 -2.92 -4.74
CA SER A 28 12.14 -3.59 -5.70
C SER A 28 10.80 -2.88 -5.92
N ALA A 29 10.47 -1.88 -5.10
CA ALA A 29 9.22 -1.14 -5.14
C ALA A 29 9.38 0.21 -4.43
N PRO A 30 8.44 1.17 -4.54
CA PRO A 30 8.44 2.36 -3.68
C PRO A 30 8.30 1.99 -2.20
N THR A 31 8.82 2.82 -1.29
CA THR A 31 8.60 2.66 0.15
C THR A 31 7.11 2.84 0.46
N VAL A 32 6.67 2.31 1.61
CA VAL A 32 5.28 2.54 2.03
C VAL A 32 5.05 4.02 2.39
N GLN A 33 6.09 4.74 2.82
CA GLN A 33 6.06 6.18 3.04
C GLN A 33 5.75 6.94 1.75
N GLU A 34 6.45 6.60 0.65
CA GLU A 34 6.20 7.21 -0.66
C GLU A 34 4.76 6.94 -1.11
N ILE A 35 4.28 5.69 -0.99
CA ILE A 35 2.91 5.31 -1.35
C ILE A 35 1.89 6.09 -0.52
N GLN A 36 2.05 6.07 0.81
CA GLN A 36 1.11 6.72 1.72
C GLN A 36 1.04 8.22 1.43
N LYS A 37 2.19 8.86 1.18
CA LYS A 37 2.26 10.29 0.85
C LYS A 37 1.53 10.60 -0.45
N GLU A 38 1.84 9.89 -1.54
CA GLU A 38 1.21 10.15 -2.84
C GLU A 38 -0.30 9.93 -2.80
N TYR A 39 -0.76 8.86 -2.14
CA TYR A 39 -2.19 8.58 -2.05
C TYR A 39 -2.92 9.58 -1.14
N LYS A 40 -2.31 10.04 -0.04
CA LYS A 40 -2.88 11.11 0.81
C LYS A 40 -2.91 12.48 0.10
N ASN A 41 -2.03 12.71 -0.87
CA ASN A 41 -2.08 13.91 -1.71
C ASN A 41 -3.16 13.82 -2.79
N ALA A 42 -3.40 12.60 -3.31
CA ALA A 42 -4.38 12.37 -4.37
C ALA A 42 -5.84 12.36 -3.87
N PHE A 43 -6.07 11.95 -2.63
CA PHE A 43 -7.42 11.76 -2.06
C PHE A 43 -7.63 12.62 -0.81
N ALA A 44 -8.78 13.30 -0.76
CA ALA A 44 -9.11 14.20 0.34
C ALA A 44 -9.59 13.46 1.60
N ASP A 45 -10.13 12.25 1.44
CA ASP A 45 -10.66 11.45 2.55
C ASP A 45 -10.14 10.01 2.58
N LYS A 46 -10.31 9.37 3.74
CA LYS A 46 -9.89 7.99 4.00
C LYS A 46 -10.58 7.00 3.07
N LYS A 47 -11.85 7.22 2.73
CA LYS A 47 -12.65 6.27 1.96
C LYS A 47 -12.11 6.16 0.54
N GLU A 48 -11.86 7.29 -0.12
CA GLU A 48 -11.28 7.31 -1.47
C GLU A 48 -9.88 6.69 -1.52
N PHE A 49 -9.04 6.99 -0.52
CA PHE A 49 -7.72 6.38 -0.37
C PHE A 49 -7.81 4.85 -0.30
N VAL A 50 -8.66 4.35 0.60
CA VAL A 50 -8.79 2.91 0.88
C VAL A 50 -9.39 2.20 -0.32
N ASP A 51 -10.47 2.72 -0.89
CA ASP A 51 -11.15 2.11 -2.03
C ASP A 51 -10.22 2.05 -3.24
N TYR A 52 -9.48 3.13 -3.53
CA TYR A 52 -8.57 3.15 -4.67
C TYR A 52 -7.39 2.17 -4.47
N MET A 53 -6.74 2.18 -3.30
CA MET A 53 -5.64 1.26 -3.01
C MET A 53 -6.09 -0.19 -3.07
N THR A 54 -7.24 -0.51 -2.47
CA THR A 54 -7.81 -1.85 -2.46
C THR A 54 -8.02 -2.34 -3.89
N HIS A 55 -8.70 -1.57 -4.74
CA HIS A 55 -8.98 -1.99 -6.12
C HIS A 55 -7.73 -2.03 -7.01
N TRP A 56 -6.80 -1.09 -6.84
CA TRP A 56 -5.58 -1.09 -7.65
C TRP A 56 -4.67 -2.27 -7.30
N VAL A 57 -4.51 -2.58 -6.01
CA VAL A 57 -3.72 -3.76 -5.58
C VAL A 57 -4.41 -5.08 -5.95
N LEU A 58 -5.74 -5.11 -5.96
CA LEU A 58 -6.52 -6.29 -6.36
C LEU A 58 -6.33 -6.64 -7.84
N SER A 59 -6.12 -5.64 -8.71
CA SER A 59 -5.84 -5.85 -10.14
C SER A 59 -4.91 -4.75 -10.66
N PRO A 60 -3.59 -4.87 -10.42
CA PRO A 60 -2.64 -3.82 -10.78
C PRO A 60 -2.59 -3.62 -12.29
N LYS A 61 -2.85 -2.39 -12.72
CA LYS A 61 -2.76 -1.97 -14.13
C LYS A 61 -1.94 -0.72 -14.25
N LYS A 62 -1.12 -0.67 -15.31
CA LYS A 62 -0.24 0.47 -15.55
C LYS A 62 -1.05 1.73 -15.77
N GLU A 63 -2.09 1.67 -16.58
CA GLU A 63 -2.87 2.81 -17.05
C GLU A 63 -3.61 3.52 -15.91
N THR A 64 -3.93 2.78 -14.84
CA THR A 64 -4.75 3.28 -13.74
C THR A 64 -3.94 3.64 -12.51
N SER A 65 -2.60 3.55 -12.52
CA SER A 65 -1.75 3.86 -11.36
C SER A 65 -1.53 5.36 -11.14
N LEU A 66 -1.58 5.80 -9.88
CA LEU A 66 -1.17 7.15 -9.47
C LEU A 66 0.33 7.40 -9.57
N MET A 67 1.14 6.34 -9.63
CA MET A 67 2.60 6.40 -9.48
C MET A 67 3.31 5.88 -10.74
N GLN A 68 3.10 6.54 -11.88
CA GLN A 68 3.67 6.14 -13.17
C GLN A 68 5.21 6.11 -13.16
N ASP A 69 5.83 7.08 -12.48
CA ASP A 69 7.28 7.17 -12.28
C ASP A 69 7.83 5.93 -11.54
N LYS A 70 7.06 5.40 -10.57
CA LYS A 70 7.43 4.18 -9.85
C LYS A 70 7.27 2.94 -10.72
N ILE A 71 6.25 2.89 -11.58
CA ILE A 71 6.12 1.80 -12.56
C ILE A 71 7.28 1.81 -13.55
N GLU A 72 7.71 2.98 -14.03
CA GLU A 72 8.87 3.09 -14.92
C GLU A 72 10.17 2.62 -14.24
N LYS A 73 10.32 2.91 -12.94
CA LYS A 73 11.51 2.56 -12.16
C LYS A 73 11.55 1.09 -11.71
N TYR A 74 10.44 0.57 -11.21
CA TYR A 74 10.38 -0.73 -10.52
C TYR A 74 9.60 -1.80 -11.29
N GLY A 75 8.89 -1.42 -12.35
CA GLY A 75 7.94 -2.28 -13.04
C GLY A 75 6.54 -2.24 -12.40
N LEU A 76 5.60 -2.91 -13.06
CA LEU A 76 4.22 -3.07 -12.55
C LEU A 76 4.22 -4.04 -11.37
N MET A 77 3.46 -3.71 -10.32
CA MET A 77 3.22 -4.63 -9.21
C MET A 77 2.59 -5.93 -9.74
N PRO A 78 3.11 -7.11 -9.37
CA PRO A 78 2.48 -8.37 -9.78
C PRO A 78 1.09 -8.52 -9.15
N ASP A 79 0.18 -9.16 -9.87
CA ASP A 79 -1.08 -9.64 -9.32
C ASP A 79 -0.79 -10.85 -8.41
N LEU A 80 -1.09 -10.70 -7.12
CA LEU A 80 -0.81 -11.69 -6.07
C LEU A 80 -2.07 -12.44 -5.60
N ALA A 81 -3.21 -12.23 -6.26
CA ALA A 81 -4.49 -12.90 -5.98
C ALA A 81 -4.96 -12.80 -4.52
N TYR A 82 -4.78 -11.63 -3.90
CA TYR A 82 -5.27 -11.34 -2.55
C TYR A 82 -6.79 -11.23 -2.49
N ASP A 83 -7.38 -11.50 -1.33
CA ASP A 83 -8.78 -11.21 -1.09
C ASP A 83 -9.01 -9.71 -0.81
N GLU A 84 -10.11 -9.18 -1.31
CA GLU A 84 -10.45 -7.76 -1.23
C GLU A 84 -10.58 -7.27 0.22
N SER A 85 -11.12 -8.10 1.12
CA SER A 85 -11.25 -7.76 2.54
C SER A 85 -9.90 -7.54 3.22
N THR A 86 -8.93 -8.43 3.00
CA THR A 86 -7.56 -8.30 3.51
C THR A 86 -6.89 -7.05 2.94
N LEU A 87 -7.05 -6.79 1.65
CA LEU A 87 -6.50 -5.58 1.03
C LEU A 87 -7.09 -4.30 1.63
N LYS A 88 -8.39 -4.31 1.93
CA LYS A 88 -9.04 -3.19 2.60
C LYS A 88 -8.47 -2.94 3.99
N GLU A 89 -8.28 -3.98 4.80
CA GLU A 89 -7.66 -3.86 6.13
C GLU A 89 -6.22 -3.33 6.05
N ILE A 90 -5.44 -3.81 5.08
CA ILE A 90 -4.08 -3.33 4.83
C ILE A 90 -4.11 -1.85 4.39
N ALA A 91 -5.01 -1.45 3.50
CA ALA A 91 -5.11 -0.08 3.03
C ALA A 91 -5.53 0.88 4.15
N GLU A 92 -6.45 0.46 5.03
CA GLU A 92 -6.82 1.22 6.23
C GLU A 92 -5.63 1.38 7.19
N TYR A 93 -4.86 0.31 7.41
CA TYR A 93 -3.63 0.36 8.20
C TYR A 93 -2.60 1.33 7.59
N ILE A 94 -2.36 1.26 6.28
CA ILE A 94 -1.43 2.16 5.59
C ILE A 94 -1.91 3.61 5.72
N TYR A 95 -3.22 3.89 5.67
CA TYR A 95 -3.73 5.25 5.84
C TYR A 95 -3.48 5.78 7.26
N GLU A 96 -3.79 4.98 8.29
CA GLU A 96 -3.78 5.42 9.70
C GLU A 96 -2.39 5.42 10.34
N ASN A 97 -1.54 4.48 9.94
CA ASN A 97 -0.24 4.28 10.57
C ASN A 97 0.72 5.44 10.27
N LYS A 98 1.60 5.73 11.22
CA LYS A 98 2.72 6.66 11.02
C LYS A 98 3.97 5.86 10.70
N PHE A 99 4.38 5.87 9.44
CA PHE A 99 5.67 5.33 9.03
C PHE A 99 6.75 6.40 9.29
N SER A 100 7.76 6.06 10.08
CA SER A 100 8.91 6.95 10.32
C SER A 100 9.76 7.07 9.06
N GLU A 101 10.27 8.28 8.79
CA GLU A 101 11.32 8.49 7.79
C GLU A 101 12.63 7.82 8.20
#